data_AF-A0AAE0S0Q9-F1
#
_entry.id   AF-A0AAE0S0Q9-F1
#
_cell.length_a   1.000
_cell.length_b   1.000
_cell.length_c   1.000
_cell.angle_alpha   90.00
_cell.angle_beta   90.00
_cell.angle_gamma   90.00
#
_symmetry.space_group_name_H-M   'P 1'
#
loop_
_entity.id
_entity.type
_entity.pdbx_description
1 polymer ?
#
loop_
_entity_poly.entity_id
_entity_poly.type
_entity_poly.pdbx_seq_one_letter_code
_entity_poly.pdbx_strand_id
1 'polypeptide(L)'
;MIQSTDGAEYLMIQSTDEAEFIMIQSTDEAEYLMIQSTDGYLMIQSTDGAEYLMIQSTDGAEYLMIQSTDGAEYLMIQSTDGAVYLMTQSTDEAEYIMIQSTDGAEYLMIQSTDGAEYLMTQSTDKADRVPMIQSTDGAEYLMTQSTDEAEYIMIQSTDGAEYLMIQSTDGAEYLMIQSTDGAEYLMIQSTDGAVYLMTQSTDEAEYIMIQSTDGAEYLMIQSTDGAEYLMIQSTDGAVYLMTQSTDEAEYIMIQSTDGAEYLMIQSTDGAEYLMTQSTDKAEYIIIQSTDGAEYLMIQSTDGAEYLMTQSTDEAEYIMIQSTDGAEYLMIQSTDEAEDLMIQLFVSI
;
A
#
# COMPACT_ATOMS: atom_id res chain seq x y z
N MET A 1 18.69 6.28 33.58
CA MET A 1 19.84 5.94 32.72
C MET A 1 20.41 4.62 33.19
N ILE A 2 20.23 3.57 32.38
CA ILE A 2 20.79 2.23 32.57
C ILE A 2 21.90 2.07 31.54
N GLN A 3 23.10 1.72 32.00
CA GLN A 3 24.26 1.45 31.12
C GLN A 3 24.69 0.00 31.35
N SER A 4 24.76 -0.78 30.28
CA SER A 4 25.35 -2.12 30.29
C SER A 4 26.60 -2.10 29.40
N THR A 5 27.71 -2.65 29.91
CA THR A 5 29.01 -2.73 29.23
C THR A 5 29.66 -4.10 29.39
N ASP A 6 28.88 -5.08 29.85
CA ASP A 6 29.28 -6.49 29.90
C ASP A 6 28.12 -7.27 29.24
N GLY A 7 28.40 -7.97 28.14
CA GLY A 7 27.43 -8.81 27.43
C GLY A 7 26.71 -9.78 28.36
N ALA A 8 25.39 -9.58 28.52
CA ALA A 8 24.52 -10.45 29.30
C ALA A 8 23.64 -11.24 28.34
N GLU A 9 23.56 -12.57 28.52
CA GLU A 9 22.63 -13.41 27.74
C GLU A 9 21.18 -12.93 27.93
N TYR A 10 20.82 -12.41 29.11
CA TYR A 10 19.47 -11.92 29.40
C TYR A 10 19.50 -10.64 30.23
N LEU A 11 18.85 -9.59 29.74
CA LEU A 11 18.63 -8.34 30.45
C LEU A 11 17.12 -8.03 30.54
N MET A 12 16.62 -7.89 31.77
CA MET A 12 15.23 -7.50 32.03
C MET A 12 15.21 -6.15 32.75
N ILE A 13 14.47 -5.20 32.19
CA ILE A 13 14.27 -3.86 32.74
C ILE A 13 12.79 -3.70 33.01
N GLN A 14 12.43 -3.47 34.28
CA GLN A 14 11.05 -3.21 34.69
C GLN A 14 10.99 -1.82 35.32
N SER A 15 10.09 -0.99 34.81
CA SER A 15 9.72 0.29 35.41
C SER A 15 8.23 0.33 35.69
N THR A 16 7.89 0.68 36.94
CA THR A 16 6.52 0.70 37.47
C THR A 16 6.19 2.02 38.17
N ASP A 17 7.14 2.93 38.23
CA ASP A 17 6.98 4.27 38.81
C ASP A 17 6.94 5.23 37.63
N GLU A 18 5.98 6.17 37.55
CA GLU A 18 5.85 7.25 36.53
C GLU A 18 7.16 8.07 36.36
N ALA A 19 8.23 7.45 35.88
CA ALA A 19 9.45 8.12 35.52
C ALA A 19 9.14 8.81 34.19
N GLU A 20 9.21 10.13 34.17
CA GLU A 20 9.00 10.88 32.92
C GLU A 20 9.97 10.44 31.80
N PHE A 21 11.07 9.73 32.10
CA PHE A 21 12.06 9.34 31.10
C PHE A 21 12.98 8.17 31.51
N ILE A 22 13.03 7.12 30.67
CA ILE A 22 14.03 6.05 30.71
C ILE A 22 14.96 6.15 29.51
N MET A 23 16.27 6.05 29.77
CA MET A 23 17.30 5.91 28.76
C MET A 23 18.12 4.66 29.04
N ILE A 24 18.24 3.80 28.03
CA ILE A 24 19.06 2.59 28.02
C ILE A 24 20.15 2.79 26.96
N GLN A 25 21.39 2.63 27.37
CA GLN A 25 22.55 2.65 26.48
C GLN A 25 23.31 1.33 26.60
N SER A 26 23.46 0.62 25.49
CA SER A 26 24.30 -0.58 25.38
C SER A 26 25.37 -0.40 24.31
N THR A 27 26.57 -0.87 24.59
CA THR A 27 27.66 -1.00 23.61
C THR A 27 27.99 -2.45 23.30
N ASP A 28 27.29 -3.38 23.92
CA ASP A 28 27.55 -4.81 23.83
C ASP A 28 26.26 -5.51 23.42
N GLU A 29 26.41 -6.57 22.62
CA GLU A 29 25.34 -7.46 22.20
C GLU A 29 24.71 -8.16 23.43
N ALA A 30 23.38 -8.10 23.51
CA ALA A 30 22.59 -8.92 24.43
C ALA A 30 21.78 -9.92 23.60
N GLU A 31 21.78 -11.19 23.98
CA GLU A 31 20.97 -12.21 23.30
C GLU A 31 19.47 -11.88 23.49
N TYR A 32 19.07 -11.51 24.70
CA TYR A 32 17.68 -11.13 25.00
C TYR A 32 17.58 -9.86 25.86
N LEU A 33 16.85 -8.85 25.35
CA LEU A 33 16.47 -7.64 26.09
C LEU A 33 14.95 -7.53 26.20
N MET A 34 14.44 -7.56 27.44
CA MET A 34 13.03 -7.34 27.74
C MET A 34 12.84 -6.07 28.56
N ILE A 35 11.98 -5.17 28.07
CA ILE A 35 11.62 -3.93 28.74
C ILE A 35 10.12 -3.92 28.99
N GLN A 36 9.74 -3.80 30.26
CA GLN A 36 8.36 -3.59 30.68
C GLN A 36 8.27 -2.23 31.34
N SER A 37 7.42 -1.36 30.80
CA SER A 37 7.36 0.04 31.23
C SER A 37 5.92 0.56 31.30
N THR A 38 5.61 1.28 32.36
CA THR A 38 4.42 2.15 32.46
C THR A 38 4.76 3.63 32.23
N ASP A 39 5.99 3.91 31.77
CA ASP A 39 6.52 5.27 31.65
C ASP A 39 6.22 5.91 30.29
N GLY A 40 5.98 7.23 30.30
CA GLY A 40 5.66 8.01 29.10
C GLY A 40 6.79 8.15 28.08
N TYR A 41 8.07 8.00 28.45
CA TYR A 41 9.18 8.16 27.49
C TYR A 41 10.26 7.10 27.68
N LEU A 42 10.53 6.33 26.62
CA LEU A 42 11.59 5.32 26.56
C LEU A 42 12.52 5.57 25.38
N MET A 43 13.82 5.71 25.66
CA MET A 43 14.86 5.81 24.65
C MET A 43 15.85 4.66 24.80
N ILE A 44 16.06 3.93 23.72
CA ILE A 44 17.05 2.85 23.60
C ILE A 44 18.06 3.25 22.54
N GLN A 45 19.34 3.29 22.94
CA GLN A 45 20.45 3.46 22.02
C GLN A 45 21.39 2.27 22.16
N SER A 46 21.58 1.52 21.08
CA SER A 46 22.52 0.40 21.02
C SER A 46 23.51 0.58 19.87
N THR A 47 24.73 0.05 20.05
CA THR A 47 25.69 -0.07 18.95
C THR A 47 25.60 -1.47 18.34
N ASP A 48 25.65 -2.52 19.16
CA ASP A 48 25.78 -3.91 18.72
C ASP A 48 24.44 -4.69 18.75
N GLY A 49 23.30 -3.98 18.70
CA GLY A 49 21.98 -4.62 18.65
C GLY A 49 21.62 -5.51 19.84
N ALA A 50 20.55 -6.27 19.69
CA ALA A 50 20.20 -7.42 20.53
C ALA A 50 19.56 -8.47 19.61
N GLU A 51 19.85 -9.76 19.78
CA GLU A 51 19.20 -10.79 18.94
C GLU A 51 17.67 -10.71 19.08
N TYR A 52 17.18 -10.54 20.32
CA TYR A 52 15.77 -10.33 20.61
C TYR A 52 15.53 -9.09 21.50
N LEU A 53 14.74 -8.13 21.01
CA LEU A 53 14.25 -6.99 21.77
C LEU A 53 12.72 -7.04 21.90
N MET A 54 12.24 -7.17 23.14
CA MET A 54 10.81 -7.10 23.47
C MET A 54 10.51 -5.89 24.35
N ILE A 55 9.56 -5.06 23.92
CA ILE A 55 9.09 -3.90 24.66
C ILE A 55 7.58 -4.04 24.89
N GLN A 56 7.17 -4.02 26.15
CA GLN A 56 5.76 -4.05 26.55
C GLN A 56 5.43 -2.80 27.36
N SER A 57 4.39 -2.08 26.92
CA SER A 57 3.86 -0.91 27.61
C SER A 57 2.36 -1.07 27.88
N THR A 58 1.94 -0.77 29.12
CA THR A 58 0.54 -0.88 29.54
C THR A 58 -0.14 0.46 29.77
N ASP A 59 0.61 1.48 30.18
CA ASP A 59 0.17 2.87 30.25
C ASP A 59 0.99 3.59 29.18
N GLY A 60 0.33 4.11 28.15
CA GLY A 60 0.96 4.52 26.88
C GLY A 60 2.30 5.24 27.07
N ALA A 61 3.37 4.63 26.55
CA ALA A 61 4.64 5.33 26.41
C ALA A 61 4.45 6.39 25.31
N GLU A 62 4.08 7.62 25.69
CA GLU A 62 3.92 8.77 24.79
C GLU A 62 4.99 8.78 23.67
N TYR A 63 6.25 8.42 23.97
CA TYR A 63 7.33 8.30 23.00
C TYR A 63 8.27 7.10 23.24
N LEU A 64 8.46 6.26 22.21
CA LEU A 64 9.48 5.21 22.13
C LEU A 64 10.44 5.51 20.97
N MET A 65 11.72 5.69 21.28
CA MET A 65 12.79 5.84 20.29
C MET A 65 13.81 4.72 20.42
N ILE A 66 14.01 3.97 19.35
CA ILE A 66 15.02 2.93 19.23
C ILE A 66 16.00 3.36 18.15
N GLN A 67 17.26 3.56 18.53
CA GLN A 67 18.36 3.80 17.60
C GLN A 67 19.37 2.67 17.76
N SER A 68 19.62 1.93 16.68
CA SER A 68 20.62 0.88 16.65
C SER A 68 21.54 1.04 15.45
N THR A 69 22.81 0.66 15.61
CA THR A 69 23.73 0.55 14.46
C THR A 69 23.55 -0.85 13.86
N ASP A 70 23.79 -1.88 14.66
CA ASP A 70 23.43 -3.26 14.30
C ASP A 70 22.00 -3.49 14.80
N GLY A 71 21.07 -3.88 13.93
CA GLY A 71 19.64 -4.01 14.24
C GLY A 71 19.35 -5.03 15.35
N ALA A 72 18.07 -5.21 15.68
CA ALA A 72 17.68 -6.43 16.38
C ALA A 72 17.24 -7.45 15.33
N GLU A 73 17.69 -8.70 15.42
CA GLU A 73 17.19 -9.77 14.53
C GLU A 73 15.66 -9.90 14.72
N TYR A 74 15.19 -9.78 15.97
CA TYR A 74 13.77 -9.76 16.31
C TYR A 74 13.41 -8.55 17.20
N LEU A 75 12.57 -7.65 16.69
CA LEU A 75 11.96 -6.56 17.45
C LEU A 75 10.45 -6.78 17.63
N MET A 76 10.00 -6.83 18.88
CA MET A 76 8.58 -6.89 19.22
C MET A 76 8.20 -5.73 20.15
N ILE A 77 7.22 -4.94 19.74
CA ILE A 77 6.67 -3.82 20.52
C ILE A 77 5.17 -4.05 20.70
N GLN A 78 4.72 -4.08 21.95
CA GLN A 78 3.32 -4.24 22.32
C GLN A 78 2.88 -3.08 23.23
N SER A 79 1.84 -2.36 22.82
CA SER A 79 1.23 -1.29 23.62
C SER A 79 -0.27 -1.53 23.86
N THR A 80 -0.74 -1.23 25.07
CA THR A 80 -2.16 -1.39 25.46
C THR A 80 -2.93 -0.07 25.45
N ASP A 81 -2.36 1.02 26.00
CA ASP A 81 -2.99 2.36 26.03
C ASP A 81 -2.40 3.27 24.94
N GLY A 82 -3.26 4.11 24.35
CA GLY A 82 -2.95 4.93 23.18
C GLY A 82 -2.14 6.17 23.52
N ALA A 83 -1.08 6.37 22.72
CA ALA A 83 -0.16 7.49 22.57
C ALA A 83 1.25 6.90 22.48
N VAL A 84 1.66 6.50 21.28
CA VAL A 84 3.03 6.04 21.01
C VAL A 84 3.51 6.74 19.74
N TYR A 85 4.41 7.71 19.91
CA TYR A 85 5.36 8.05 18.86
C TYR A 85 6.44 6.97 18.85
N LEU A 86 6.35 6.01 17.93
CA LEU A 86 7.40 5.04 17.72
C LEU A 86 8.32 5.54 16.61
N MET A 87 9.60 5.67 16.93
CA MET A 87 10.66 5.87 15.95
C MET A 87 11.70 4.76 16.09
N THR A 88 11.83 3.93 15.05
CA THR A 88 12.92 2.96 14.93
C THR A 88 13.86 3.42 13.82
N GLN A 89 15.15 3.50 14.16
CA GLN A 89 16.22 3.81 13.21
C GLN A 89 17.28 2.73 13.35
N SER A 90 17.50 1.98 12.26
CA SER A 90 18.57 0.98 12.15
C SER A 90 19.43 1.27 10.93
N THR A 91 20.72 1.00 11.04
CA THR A 91 21.59 0.95 9.85
C THR A 91 21.76 -0.45 9.28
N ASP A 92 21.45 -1.49 10.05
CA ASP A 92 21.59 -2.90 9.65
C ASP A 92 20.22 -3.60 9.63
N GLU A 93 20.16 -4.76 8.99
CA GLU A 93 18.94 -5.53 8.75
C GLU A 93 18.31 -6.04 10.06
N ALA A 94 16.99 -5.99 10.14
CA ALA A 94 16.21 -6.72 11.14
C ALA A 94 15.47 -7.87 10.46
N GLU A 95 15.63 -9.11 10.89
CA GLU A 95 14.91 -10.24 10.28
C GLU A 95 13.39 -10.07 10.49
N TYR A 96 12.97 -9.67 11.70
CA TYR A 96 11.55 -9.48 12.04
C TYR A 96 11.28 -8.24 12.89
N ILE A 97 10.34 -7.41 12.45
CA ILE A 97 9.76 -6.31 13.24
C ILE A 97 8.25 -6.52 13.36
N MET A 98 7.76 -6.60 14.60
CA MET A 98 6.34 -6.68 14.91
C MET A 98 5.93 -5.58 15.88
N ILE A 99 4.99 -4.73 15.46
CA ILE A 99 4.42 -3.67 16.29
C ILE A 99 2.91 -3.86 16.41
N GLN A 100 2.44 -3.99 17.65
CA GLN A 100 1.02 -4.17 17.97
C GLN A 100 0.56 -3.10 18.96
N SER A 101 -0.50 -2.37 18.62
CA SER A 101 -1.13 -1.37 19.51
C SER A 101 -2.63 -1.60 19.62
N THR A 102 -3.15 -1.63 20.85
CA THR A 102 -4.60 -1.82 21.09
C THR A 102 -5.37 -0.51 20.93
N ASP A 103 -4.93 0.54 21.63
CA ASP A 103 -5.38 1.91 21.40
C ASP A 103 -4.36 2.58 20.45
N GLY A 104 -4.82 3.34 19.46
CA GLY A 104 -4.03 3.72 18.27
C GLY A 104 -2.65 4.33 18.57
N ALA A 105 -1.68 4.09 17.68
CA ALA A 105 -0.41 4.82 17.70
C ALA A 105 -0.61 6.15 16.97
N GLU A 106 -0.29 7.27 17.63
CA GLU A 106 -0.46 8.59 17.02
C GLU A 106 0.53 8.77 15.85
N TYR A 107 1.72 8.17 15.92
CA TYR A 107 2.76 8.19 14.87
C TYR A 107 3.69 6.97 14.92
N LEU A 108 3.84 6.27 13.79
CA LEU A 108 4.82 5.19 13.62
C LEU A 108 5.79 5.52 12.49
N MET A 109 7.08 5.59 12.80
CA MET A 109 8.14 5.81 11.84
C MET A 109 9.18 4.71 11.93
N ILE A 110 9.40 4.01 10.83
CA ILE A 110 10.43 2.99 10.70
C ILE A 110 11.36 3.43 9.59
N GLN A 111 12.62 3.65 9.94
CA GLN A 111 13.68 3.98 9.00
C GLN A 111 14.78 2.93 9.11
N SER A 112 15.02 2.22 8.00
CA SER A 112 16.13 1.27 7.91
C SER A 112 16.97 1.59 6.68
N THR A 113 18.28 1.35 6.76
CA THR A 113 19.12 1.32 5.56
C THR A 113 18.93 -0.02 4.89
N ASP A 114 19.23 -1.10 5.61
CA ASP A 114 19.26 -2.46 5.06
C ASP A 114 17.91 -3.21 5.19
N GLY A 115 16.82 -2.47 5.44
CA GLY A 115 15.47 -3.05 5.46
C GLY A 115 15.14 -3.95 6.65
N ALA A 116 14.07 -4.72 6.48
CA ALA A 116 13.72 -5.84 7.36
C ALA A 116 13.09 -6.97 6.54
N GLU A 117 13.44 -8.24 6.75
CA GLU A 117 12.85 -9.34 5.96
C GLU A 117 11.32 -9.38 6.15
N TYR A 118 10.85 -9.23 7.41
CA TYR A 118 9.44 -9.16 7.74
C TYR A 118 9.10 -7.95 8.61
N LEU A 119 8.17 -7.13 8.14
CA LEU A 119 7.60 -6.02 8.90
C LEU A 119 6.08 -6.18 9.03
N MET A 120 5.60 -6.31 10.27
CA MET A 120 4.17 -6.36 10.57
C MET A 120 3.78 -5.22 11.53
N THR A 121 2.78 -4.44 11.14
CA THR A 121 2.16 -3.42 11.98
C THR A 121 0.67 -3.70 12.12
N GLN A 122 0.17 -3.70 13.36
CA GLN A 122 -1.24 -3.93 13.66
C GLN A 122 -1.75 -2.90 14.67
N SER A 123 -2.87 -2.26 14.35
CA SER A 123 -3.57 -1.34 15.24
C SER A 123 -5.07 -1.59 15.26
N THR A 124 -5.71 -1.42 16.43
CA THR A 124 -7.15 -1.68 16.61
C THR A 124 -8.02 -0.46 16.91
N ASP A 125 -7.48 0.76 16.94
CA ASP A 125 -8.20 2.00 17.26
C ASP A 125 -7.61 3.19 16.48
N LYS A 126 -8.30 4.34 16.47
CA LYS A 126 -7.94 5.54 15.70
C LYS A 126 -6.46 5.89 15.81
N ALA A 127 -5.76 5.80 14.68
CA ALA A 127 -4.41 6.33 14.54
C ALA A 127 -4.51 7.65 13.80
N ASP A 128 -4.39 8.76 14.54
CA ASP A 128 -4.47 10.10 13.95
C ASP A 128 -3.39 10.28 12.86
N ARG A 129 -2.22 9.59 12.89
CA ARG A 129 -1.26 9.47 11.75
C ARG A 129 -0.55 8.11 11.69
N VAL A 130 -0.61 7.45 10.54
CA VAL A 130 -0.35 6.01 10.36
C VAL A 130 1.07 5.80 9.76
N PRO A 131 1.67 4.59 9.81
CA PRO A 131 3.02 4.24 9.37
C PRO A 131 3.62 5.07 8.25
N MET A 132 4.77 5.67 8.55
CA MET A 132 5.78 6.06 7.56
C MET A 132 6.91 5.03 7.61
N ILE A 133 6.97 4.17 6.61
CA ILE A 133 8.03 3.17 6.46
C ILE A 133 8.96 3.65 5.35
N GLN A 134 10.23 3.86 5.68
CA GLN A 134 11.27 4.24 4.73
C GLN A 134 12.40 3.23 4.81
N SER A 135 12.66 2.53 3.70
CA SER A 135 13.78 1.58 3.58
C SER A 135 14.62 1.91 2.35
N THR A 136 15.94 1.65 2.43
CA THR A 136 16.77 1.60 1.22
C THR A 136 16.62 0.21 0.60
N ASP A 137 16.94 -0.85 1.34
CA ASP A 137 17.00 -2.22 0.79
C ASP A 137 15.67 -3.00 0.90
N GLY A 138 14.54 -2.30 1.03
CA GLY A 138 13.22 -2.91 0.99
C GLY A 138 12.83 -3.75 2.21
N ALA A 139 11.80 -4.58 2.06
CA ALA A 139 11.41 -5.63 2.99
C ALA A 139 10.85 -6.80 2.18
N GLU A 140 11.20 -8.06 2.46
CA GLU A 140 10.63 -9.19 1.69
C GLU A 140 9.10 -9.23 1.88
N TYR A 141 8.63 -9.02 3.12
CA TYR A 141 7.21 -8.95 3.45
C TYR A 141 6.88 -7.73 4.32
N LEU A 142 5.97 -6.89 3.83
CA LEU A 142 5.40 -5.77 4.58
C LEU A 142 3.89 -5.96 4.73
N MET A 143 3.43 -6.05 5.97
CA MET A 143 2.01 -6.14 6.31
C MET A 143 1.58 -5.01 7.25
N THR A 144 0.56 -4.25 6.83
CA THR A 144 -0.07 -3.22 7.66
C THR A 144 -1.56 -3.54 7.83
N GLN A 145 -2.01 -3.67 9.07
CA GLN A 145 -3.42 -3.93 9.42
C GLN A 145 -3.96 -2.85 10.35
N SER A 146 -5.07 -2.23 9.97
CA SER A 146 -5.84 -1.30 10.82
C SER A 146 -7.31 -1.68 10.86
N THR A 147 -7.96 -1.53 12.02
CA THR A 147 -9.42 -1.66 12.13
C THR A 147 -10.17 -0.34 12.21
N ASP A 148 -9.49 0.80 12.30
CA ASP A 148 -10.11 2.15 12.32
C ASP A 148 -9.46 3.05 11.27
N GLU A 149 -10.02 4.25 11.08
CA GLU A 149 -9.60 5.27 10.12
C GLU A 149 -8.12 5.61 10.32
N ALA A 150 -7.36 5.50 9.24
CA ALA A 150 -6.00 5.98 9.13
C ALA A 150 -5.97 7.34 8.41
N GLU A 151 -5.46 8.42 9.02
CA GLU A 151 -5.35 9.69 8.29
C GLU A 151 -4.35 9.55 7.09
N TYR A 152 -3.19 8.93 7.32
CA TYR A 152 -2.11 8.85 6.32
C TYR A 152 -1.27 7.57 6.42
N ILE A 153 -1.26 6.72 5.39
CA ILE A 153 -0.31 5.60 5.23
C ILE A 153 0.71 5.95 4.15
N MET A 154 2.01 5.91 4.48
CA MET A 154 3.08 6.17 3.53
C MET A 154 4.16 5.08 3.58
N ILE A 155 4.38 4.41 2.45
CA ILE A 155 5.46 3.44 2.28
C ILE A 155 6.37 3.94 1.17
N GLN A 156 7.66 4.09 1.48
CA GLN A 156 8.70 4.47 0.54
C GLN A 156 9.85 3.47 0.61
N SER A 157 10.16 2.84 -0.52
CA SER A 157 11.27 1.89 -0.63
C SER A 157 12.13 2.20 -1.86
N THR A 158 13.44 1.94 -1.77
CA THR A 158 14.28 1.88 -2.98
C THR A 158 14.16 0.48 -3.59
N ASP A 159 14.54 -0.56 -2.87
CA ASP A 159 14.63 -1.93 -3.42
C ASP A 159 13.32 -2.75 -3.32
N GLY A 160 12.17 -2.07 -3.23
CA GLY A 160 10.87 -2.71 -3.29
C GLY A 160 10.51 -3.62 -2.10
N ALA A 161 9.49 -4.44 -2.28
CA ALA A 161 9.12 -5.53 -1.38
C ALA A 161 8.62 -6.72 -2.20
N GLU A 162 8.95 -7.96 -1.87
CA GLU A 162 8.38 -9.11 -2.60
C GLU A 162 6.84 -9.12 -2.40
N TYR A 163 6.38 -8.91 -1.16
CA TYR A 163 4.97 -8.82 -0.83
C TYR A 163 4.65 -7.59 0.02
N LEU A 164 3.75 -6.74 -0.46
CA LEU A 164 3.18 -5.62 0.27
C LEU A 164 1.67 -5.84 0.44
N MET A 165 1.22 -5.97 1.68
CA MET A 165 -0.20 -6.09 2.03
C MET A 165 -0.66 -4.99 2.98
N ILE A 166 -1.69 -4.24 2.57
CA ILE A 166 -2.39 -3.27 3.41
C ILE A 166 -3.85 -3.72 3.56
N GLN A 167 -4.29 -3.87 4.81
CA GLN A 167 -5.68 -4.18 5.14
C GLN A 167 -6.24 -3.11 6.08
N SER A 168 -7.31 -2.43 5.69
CA SER A 168 -8.04 -1.49 6.54
C SER A 168 -9.53 -1.85 6.61
N THR A 169 -10.13 -1.72 7.79
CA THR A 169 -11.59 -1.79 7.91
C THR A 169 -12.20 -0.44 7.54
N ASP A 170 -11.87 0.63 8.27
CA ASP A 170 -12.50 1.94 8.09
C ASP A 170 -11.73 2.86 7.11
N GLY A 171 -10.91 2.28 6.23
CA GLY A 171 -10.24 3.03 5.17
C GLY A 171 -9.02 3.84 5.61
N ALA A 172 -8.52 4.67 4.70
CA ALA A 172 -7.48 5.66 4.98
C ALA A 172 -7.77 6.96 4.22
N GLU A 173 -7.62 8.14 4.81
CA GLU A 173 -7.82 9.38 4.04
C GLU A 173 -6.82 9.46 2.88
N TYR A 174 -5.55 9.14 3.16
CA TYR A 174 -4.50 9.05 2.14
C TYR A 174 -3.66 7.77 2.29
N LEU A 175 -3.53 7.02 1.21
CA LEU A 175 -2.62 5.89 1.07
C LEU A 175 -1.65 6.16 -0.08
N MET A 176 -0.36 6.23 0.24
CA MET A 176 0.72 6.44 -0.74
C MET A 176 1.76 5.34 -0.64
N ILE A 177 1.99 4.65 -1.76
CA ILE A 177 3.07 3.68 -1.91
C ILE A 177 3.99 4.16 -3.03
N GLN A 178 5.27 4.33 -2.72
CA GLN A 178 6.31 4.67 -3.69
C GLN A 178 7.44 3.66 -3.60
N SER A 179 7.76 3.00 -4.70
CA SER A 179 8.87 2.06 -4.81
C SER A 179 9.74 2.39 -6.03
N THR A 180 11.07 2.21 -5.92
CA THR A 180 11.92 2.21 -7.11
C THR A 180 11.81 0.85 -7.78
N ASP A 181 12.13 -0.23 -7.08
CA ASP A 181 12.21 -1.60 -7.62
C ASP A 181 10.88 -2.38 -7.52
N GLY A 182 9.74 -1.67 -7.51
CA GLY A 182 8.40 -2.28 -7.50
C GLY A 182 8.08 -3.14 -6.29
N ALA A 183 7.00 -3.92 -6.39
CA ALA A 183 6.74 -5.04 -5.50
C ALA A 183 6.23 -6.18 -6.36
N GLU A 184 6.69 -7.41 -6.15
CA GLU A 184 6.21 -8.56 -6.93
C GLU A 184 4.69 -8.72 -6.73
N TYR A 185 4.23 -8.57 -5.49
CA TYR A 185 2.82 -8.60 -5.12
C TYR A 185 2.43 -7.39 -4.26
N LEU A 186 1.54 -6.55 -4.80
CA LEU A 186 0.89 -5.48 -4.06
C LEU A 186 -0.59 -5.80 -3.85
N MET A 187 -1.02 -5.93 -2.59
CA MET A 187 -2.42 -6.13 -2.21
C MET A 187 -2.92 -5.03 -1.28
N ILE A 188 -3.96 -4.32 -1.69
CA ILE A 188 -4.67 -3.33 -0.86
C ILE A 188 -6.11 -3.79 -0.71
N GLN A 189 -6.55 -4.01 0.53
CA GLN A 189 -7.92 -4.38 0.86
C GLN A 189 -8.50 -3.37 1.85
N SER A 190 -9.65 -2.80 1.52
CA SER A 190 -10.34 -1.83 2.36
C SER A 190 -11.84 -2.09 2.42
N THR A 191 -12.48 -1.99 3.60
CA THR A 191 -13.95 -1.98 3.63
C THR A 191 -14.42 -0.59 3.24
N ASP A 192 -14.17 0.39 4.10
CA ASP A 192 -14.41 1.79 3.75
C ASP A 192 -13.24 2.27 2.87
N GLY A 193 -13.54 3.06 1.85
CA GLY A 193 -12.57 3.46 0.83
C GLY A 193 -11.45 4.37 1.33
N ALA A 194 -10.61 4.83 0.39
CA ALA A 194 -9.67 5.90 0.66
C ALA A 194 -10.11 7.20 -0.01
N VAL A 195 -9.85 8.38 0.58
CA VAL A 195 -10.07 9.61 -0.20
C VAL A 195 -9.07 9.66 -1.35
N TYR A 196 -7.80 9.33 -1.07
CA TYR A 196 -6.74 9.26 -2.08
C TYR A 196 -5.92 7.96 -1.93
N LEU A 197 -5.87 7.17 -3.00
CA LEU A 197 -4.97 6.03 -3.15
C LEU A 197 -4.00 6.31 -4.29
N MET A 198 -2.70 6.36 -3.99
CA MET A 198 -1.64 6.54 -4.97
C MET A 198 -0.60 5.42 -4.86
N THR A 199 -0.38 4.71 -5.96
CA THR A 199 0.73 3.77 -6.08
C THR A 199 1.64 4.24 -7.22
N GLN A 200 2.94 4.32 -6.92
CA GLN A 200 3.96 4.68 -7.90
C GLN A 200 5.10 3.66 -7.83
N SER A 201 5.38 3.01 -8.96
CA SER A 201 6.52 2.13 -9.14
C SER A 201 7.38 2.60 -10.30
N THR A 202 8.68 2.35 -10.23
CA THR A 202 9.56 2.49 -11.40
C THR A 202 9.66 1.14 -12.10
N ASP A 203 10.00 0.08 -11.38
CA ASP A 203 10.12 -1.26 -11.94
C ASP A 203 8.80 -2.04 -11.97
N GLU A 204 8.84 -3.22 -12.61
CA GLU A 204 7.70 -4.10 -12.87
C GLU A 204 7.12 -4.67 -11.57
N ALA A 205 5.79 -4.66 -11.45
CA ALA A 205 5.09 -5.43 -10.43
C ALA A 205 4.41 -6.63 -11.10
N GLU A 206 4.63 -7.86 -10.62
CA GLU A 206 3.98 -9.03 -11.21
C GLU A 206 2.44 -8.92 -11.00
N TYR A 207 2.02 -8.56 -9.78
CA TYR A 207 0.61 -8.43 -9.43
C TYR A 207 0.28 -7.20 -8.59
N ILE A 208 -0.67 -6.39 -9.04
CA ILE A 208 -1.32 -5.33 -8.27
C ILE A 208 -2.80 -5.66 -8.11
N MET A 209 -3.25 -5.83 -6.87
CA MET A 209 -4.65 -6.08 -6.52
C MET A 209 -5.16 -5.03 -5.53
N ILE A 210 -6.18 -4.27 -5.95
CA ILE A 210 -6.89 -3.31 -5.11
C ILE A 210 -8.34 -3.76 -4.97
N GLN A 211 -8.79 -4.01 -3.75
CA GLN A 211 -10.16 -4.39 -3.43
C GLN A 211 -10.75 -3.43 -2.41
N SER A 212 -11.88 -2.80 -2.73
CA SER A 212 -12.59 -1.91 -1.82
C SER A 212 -14.10 -2.18 -1.79
N THR A 213 -14.76 -1.94 -0.66
CA THR A 213 -16.23 -1.87 -0.64
C THR A 213 -16.66 -0.48 -1.08
N ASP A 214 -16.24 0.58 -0.38
CA ASP A 214 -16.77 1.93 -0.60
C ASP A 214 -16.00 2.79 -1.64
N GLY A 215 -15.01 2.22 -2.34
CA GLY A 215 -14.29 2.88 -3.44
C GLY A 215 -13.41 4.06 -3.00
N ALA A 216 -12.42 4.43 -3.80
CA ALA A 216 -11.62 5.62 -3.50
C ALA A 216 -12.15 6.88 -4.21
N GLU A 217 -12.14 8.07 -3.61
CA GLU A 217 -12.50 9.29 -4.37
C GLU A 217 -11.53 9.47 -5.55
N TYR A 218 -10.23 9.28 -5.27
CA TYR A 218 -9.18 9.27 -6.28
C TYR A 218 -8.31 8.02 -6.15
N LEU A 219 -8.23 7.23 -7.22
CA LEU A 219 -7.32 6.10 -7.36
C LEU A 219 -6.36 6.38 -8.50
N MET A 220 -5.06 6.44 -8.20
CA MET A 220 -4.00 6.64 -9.17
C MET A 220 -2.96 5.53 -9.05
N ILE A 221 -2.72 4.82 -10.15
CA ILE A 221 -1.63 3.85 -10.30
C ILE A 221 -0.72 4.33 -11.42
N GLN A 222 0.56 4.49 -11.10
CA GLN A 222 1.60 4.84 -12.06
C GLN A 222 2.71 3.80 -12.00
N SER A 223 3.03 3.17 -13.13
CA SER A 223 4.20 2.29 -13.28
C SER A 223 5.02 2.72 -14.48
N THR A 224 6.35 2.62 -14.41
CA THR A 224 7.19 2.78 -15.61
C THR A 224 7.25 1.45 -16.35
N ASP A 225 7.70 0.39 -15.70
CA ASP A 225 7.88 -0.92 -16.35
C ASP A 225 6.59 -1.78 -16.35
N GLY A 226 5.43 -1.19 -16.06
CA GLY A 226 4.13 -1.85 -16.13
C GLY A 226 3.86 -2.81 -14.97
N ALA A 227 2.84 -3.64 -15.16
CA ALA A 227 2.53 -4.75 -14.27
C ALA A 227 1.96 -5.91 -15.10
N GLU A 228 2.36 -7.15 -14.84
CA GLU A 228 1.84 -8.32 -15.57
C GLU A 228 0.32 -8.43 -15.35
N TYR A 229 -0.13 -8.25 -14.09
CA TYR A 229 -1.54 -8.25 -13.73
C TYR A 229 -1.92 -7.05 -12.85
N LEU A 230 -2.83 -6.22 -13.35
CA LEU A 230 -3.50 -5.17 -12.58
C LEU A 230 -4.99 -5.50 -12.41
N MET A 231 -5.44 -5.69 -11.17
CA MET A 231 -6.83 -5.92 -10.81
C MET A 231 -7.34 -4.87 -9.83
N ILE A 232 -8.40 -4.16 -10.22
CA ILE A 232 -9.11 -3.21 -9.36
C ILE A 232 -10.56 -3.68 -9.25
N GLN A 233 -11.00 -3.97 -8.03
CA GLN A 233 -12.38 -4.36 -7.73
C GLN A 233 -12.95 -3.42 -6.68
N SER A 234 -14.11 -2.83 -6.96
CA SER A 234 -14.82 -2.00 -6.00
C SER A 234 -16.32 -2.24 -6.00
N THR A 235 -16.99 -2.13 -4.85
CA THR A 235 -18.47 -2.09 -4.86
C THR A 235 -18.91 -0.72 -5.31
N ASP A 236 -18.61 0.30 -4.50
CA ASP A 236 -18.83 1.70 -4.86
C ASP A 236 -17.65 2.13 -5.74
N GLY A 237 -17.91 2.78 -6.87
CA GLY A 237 -16.82 3.16 -7.78
C GLY A 237 -16.00 4.34 -7.27
N ALA A 238 -14.94 4.68 -8.01
CA ALA A 238 -14.13 5.85 -7.72
C ALA A 238 -14.67 7.10 -8.41
N VAL A 239 -14.50 8.30 -7.85
CA VAL A 239 -14.81 9.52 -8.65
C VAL A 239 -13.82 9.61 -9.81
N TYR A 240 -12.53 9.41 -9.53
CA TYR A 240 -11.47 9.37 -10.51
C TYR A 240 -10.62 8.12 -10.37
N LEU A 241 -10.56 7.31 -11.44
CA LEU A 241 -9.64 6.19 -11.58
C LEU A 241 -8.68 6.48 -12.73
N MET A 242 -7.39 6.54 -12.43
CA MET A 242 -6.33 6.72 -13.41
C MET A 242 -5.29 5.60 -13.29
N THR A 243 -5.05 4.90 -14.39
CA THR A 243 -3.92 3.97 -14.52
C THR A 243 -3.02 4.46 -15.63
N GLN A 244 -1.72 4.59 -15.34
CA GLN A 244 -0.71 4.97 -16.30
C GLN A 244 0.45 3.97 -16.26
N SER A 245 0.78 3.41 -17.42
CA SER A 245 1.95 2.56 -17.64
C SER A 245 2.79 3.10 -18.79
N THR A 246 4.12 2.94 -18.75
CA THR A 246 4.92 3.06 -19.98
C THR A 246 5.07 1.71 -20.67
N ASP A 247 5.39 0.63 -19.97
CA ASP A 247 5.54 -0.68 -20.61
C ASP A 247 4.22 -1.49 -20.65
N GLU A 248 4.28 -2.66 -21.29
CA GLU A 248 3.16 -3.56 -21.55
C GLU A 248 2.64 -4.20 -20.24
N ALA A 249 1.32 -4.36 -20.15
CA ALA A 249 0.68 -5.17 -19.11
C ALA A 249 0.03 -6.40 -19.74
N GLU A 250 0.19 -7.60 -19.20
CA GLU A 250 -0.50 -8.78 -19.76
C GLU A 250 -2.02 -8.64 -19.54
N TYR A 251 -2.44 -8.26 -18.32
CA TYR A 251 -3.85 -8.10 -17.98
C TYR A 251 -4.13 -6.85 -17.15
N ILE A 252 -5.08 -6.03 -17.62
CA ILE A 252 -5.72 -4.96 -16.84
C ILE A 252 -7.20 -5.28 -16.68
N MET A 253 -7.64 -5.51 -15.44
CA MET A 253 -9.04 -5.76 -15.11
C MET A 253 -9.56 -4.75 -14.10
N ILE A 254 -10.59 -3.99 -14.49
CA ILE A 254 -11.28 -3.04 -13.63
C ILE A 254 -12.75 -3.46 -13.54
N GLN A 255 -13.21 -3.76 -12.32
CA GLN A 255 -14.59 -4.14 -12.05
C GLN A 255 -15.16 -3.23 -10.95
N SER A 256 -16.32 -2.64 -11.22
CA SER A 256 -17.04 -1.83 -10.23
C SER A 256 -18.54 -2.07 -10.29
N THR A 257 -19.25 -2.01 -9.15
CA THR A 257 -20.71 -1.99 -9.18
C THR A 257 -21.18 -0.60 -9.60
N ASP A 258 -20.82 0.44 -8.85
CA ASP A 258 -21.36 1.79 -9.05
C ASP A 258 -20.61 2.63 -10.13
N GLY A 259 -19.55 2.07 -10.72
CA GLY A 259 -18.81 2.70 -11.81
C GLY A 259 -18.01 3.93 -11.40
N ALA A 260 -16.98 4.28 -12.17
CA ALA A 260 -16.24 5.52 -11.92
C ALA A 260 -16.86 6.70 -12.69
N GLU A 261 -16.91 7.91 -12.10
CA GLU A 261 -17.32 9.12 -12.84
C GLU A 261 -16.34 9.35 -14.00
N TYR A 262 -15.04 9.23 -13.72
CA TYR A 262 -13.97 9.29 -14.72
C TYR A 262 -13.05 8.07 -14.60
N LEU A 263 -12.96 7.29 -15.66
CA LEU A 263 -11.98 6.22 -15.83
C LEU A 263 -11.02 6.58 -16.96
N MET A 264 -9.72 6.61 -16.65
CA MET A 264 -8.66 6.86 -17.61
C MET A 264 -7.60 5.76 -17.51
N ILE A 265 -7.35 5.10 -18.64
CA ILE A 265 -6.26 4.14 -18.79
C ILE A 265 -5.34 4.69 -19.87
N GLN A 266 -4.07 4.89 -19.53
CA GLN A 266 -3.01 5.31 -20.46
C GLN A 266 -1.88 4.28 -20.43
N SER A 267 -1.54 3.73 -21.59
CA SER A 267 -0.35 2.88 -21.75
C SER A 267 0.47 3.35 -22.94
N THR A 268 1.80 3.24 -22.89
CA THR A 268 2.63 3.42 -24.10
C THR A 268 2.62 2.11 -24.87
N ASP A 269 3.11 1.03 -24.28
CA ASP A 269 3.29 -0.26 -24.98
C ASP A 269 2.03 -1.15 -24.95
N GLY A 270 0.93 -0.67 -24.37
CA GLY A 270 -0.38 -1.34 -24.44
C GLY A 270 -0.64 -2.36 -23.35
N ALA A 271 -1.57 -3.27 -23.62
CA ALA A 271 -1.85 -4.43 -22.78
C ALA A 271 -2.39 -5.61 -23.63
N GLU A 272 -2.05 -6.87 -23.32
CA GLU A 272 -2.60 -8.02 -24.07
C GLU A 272 -4.14 -8.08 -23.88
N TYR A 273 -4.59 -7.98 -22.63
CA TYR A 273 -6.02 -7.94 -22.29
C TYR A 273 -6.37 -6.75 -21.41
N LEU A 274 -7.30 -5.91 -21.89
CA LEU A 274 -7.92 -4.85 -21.10
C LEU A 274 -9.42 -5.12 -20.95
N MET A 275 -9.86 -5.33 -19.73
CA MET A 275 -11.27 -5.50 -19.38
C MET A 275 -11.73 -4.41 -18.41
N THR A 276 -12.79 -3.71 -18.78
CA THR A 276 -13.51 -2.77 -17.90
C THR A 276 -14.96 -3.20 -17.79
N GLN A 277 -15.42 -3.49 -16.57
CA GLN A 277 -16.79 -3.87 -16.28
C GLN A 277 -17.40 -2.96 -15.22
N SER A 278 -18.58 -2.40 -15.50
CA SER A 278 -19.35 -1.63 -14.54
C SER A 278 -20.83 -1.99 -14.58
N THR A 279 -21.54 -1.89 -13.45
CA THR A 279 -23.01 -2.00 -13.47
C THR A 279 -23.62 -0.63 -13.77
N ASP A 280 -23.22 0.40 -13.05
CA ASP A 280 -23.78 1.74 -13.20
C ASP A 280 -23.10 2.59 -14.30
N LYS A 281 -23.53 3.85 -14.40
CA LYS A 281 -23.12 4.77 -15.45
C LYS A 281 -21.77 5.41 -15.12
N ALA A 282 -20.81 5.32 -16.04
CA ALA A 282 -19.62 6.17 -16.03
C ALA A 282 -19.89 7.48 -16.80
N GLU A 283 -19.39 8.63 -16.35
CA GLU A 283 -19.49 9.85 -17.16
C GLU A 283 -18.47 9.79 -18.31
N TYR A 284 -17.22 9.44 -18.01
CA TYR A 284 -16.15 9.32 -19.00
C TYR A 284 -15.36 8.02 -18.85
N ILE A 285 -15.19 7.31 -19.96
CA ILE A 285 -14.21 6.23 -20.11
C ILE A 285 -13.26 6.62 -21.23
N ILE A 286 -11.99 6.78 -20.89
CA ILE A 286 -10.92 7.14 -21.82
C ILE A 286 -9.84 6.06 -21.75
N ILE A 287 -9.59 5.40 -22.87
CA ILE A 287 -8.50 4.43 -23.02
C ILE A 287 -7.58 4.92 -24.13
N GLN A 288 -6.32 5.15 -23.80
CA GLN A 288 -5.29 5.58 -24.73
C GLN A 288 -4.12 4.61 -24.67
N SER A 289 -3.76 4.05 -25.82
CA SER A 289 -2.58 3.20 -25.97
C SER A 289 -1.74 3.66 -27.16
N THR A 290 -0.41 3.55 -27.10
CA THR A 290 0.40 3.72 -28.32
C THR A 290 0.33 2.43 -29.13
N ASP A 291 0.69 1.30 -28.53
CA ASP A 291 0.83 0.02 -29.23
C ASP A 291 -0.46 -0.84 -29.24
N GLY A 292 -1.56 -0.31 -28.71
CA GLY A 292 -2.88 -0.95 -28.73
C GLY A 292 -3.12 -1.92 -27.58
N ALA A 293 -4.09 -2.80 -27.76
CA ALA A 293 -4.32 -3.96 -26.89
C ALA A 293 -4.83 -5.11 -27.76
N GLU A 294 -4.37 -6.35 -27.55
CA GLU A 294 -4.83 -7.49 -28.37
C GLU A 294 -6.34 -7.69 -28.18
N TYR A 295 -6.82 -7.63 -26.94
CA TYR A 295 -8.23 -7.70 -26.58
C TYR A 295 -8.66 -6.54 -25.70
N LEU A 296 -9.56 -5.71 -26.22
CA LEU A 296 -10.23 -4.67 -25.46
C LEU A 296 -11.71 -5.03 -25.23
N MET A 297 -12.11 -5.19 -23.97
CA MET A 297 -13.49 -5.44 -23.58
C MET A 297 -14.01 -4.38 -22.62
N ILE A 298 -15.09 -3.70 -23.01
CA ILE A 298 -15.81 -2.75 -22.17
C ILE A 298 -17.25 -3.22 -22.03
N GLN A 299 -17.68 -3.50 -20.80
CA GLN A 299 -19.04 -3.90 -20.47
C GLN A 299 -19.63 -2.94 -19.44
N SER A 300 -20.80 -2.37 -19.73
CA SER A 300 -21.54 -1.57 -18.75
C SER A 300 -23.04 -1.86 -18.82
N THR A 301 -23.75 -1.91 -17.69
CA THR A 301 -25.22 -2.02 -17.74
C THR A 301 -25.80 -0.67 -18.12
N ASP A 302 -25.53 0.38 -17.35
CA ASP A 302 -26.13 1.70 -17.55
C ASP A 302 -25.39 2.60 -18.56
N GLY A 303 -24.28 2.10 -19.13
CA GLY A 303 -23.52 2.75 -20.19
C GLY A 303 -22.52 3.80 -19.71
N ALA A 304 -22.01 4.57 -20.66
CA ALA A 304 -21.14 5.72 -20.39
C ALA A 304 -21.62 6.95 -21.14
N GLU A 305 -21.52 8.16 -20.58
CA GLU A 305 -21.88 9.35 -21.36
C GLU A 305 -20.91 9.57 -22.53
N TYR A 306 -19.62 9.47 -22.23
CA TYR A 306 -18.53 9.58 -23.18
C TYR A 306 -17.61 8.36 -23.11
N LEU A 307 -17.49 7.64 -24.23
CA LEU A 307 -16.51 6.59 -24.39
C LEU A 307 -15.52 6.97 -25.51
N MET A 308 -14.25 7.06 -25.16
CA MET A 308 -13.16 7.31 -26.09
C MET A 308 -12.13 6.20 -25.98
N THR A 309 -11.86 5.54 -27.11
CA THR A 309 -10.73 4.63 -27.25
C THR A 309 -9.83 5.13 -28.36
N GLN A 310 -8.56 5.33 -28.04
CA GLN A 310 -7.54 5.77 -28.98
C GLN A 310 -6.35 4.81 -28.94
N SER A 311 -5.99 4.27 -30.10
CA SER A 311 -4.77 3.49 -30.29
C SER A 311 -3.94 4.06 -31.43
N THR A 312 -2.62 3.86 -31.40
CA THR A 312 -1.77 4.14 -32.56
C THR A 312 -1.61 2.87 -33.41
N ASP A 313 -1.46 1.72 -32.77
CA ASP A 313 -1.34 0.43 -33.45
C ASP A 313 -2.62 -0.43 -33.36
N GLU A 314 -2.60 -1.58 -34.02
CA GLU A 314 -3.73 -2.50 -34.20
C GLU A 314 -4.19 -3.14 -32.88
N ALA A 315 -5.50 -3.13 -32.61
CA ALA A 315 -6.12 -4.02 -31.64
C ALA A 315 -6.76 -5.20 -32.39
N GLU A 316 -6.49 -6.45 -32.02
CA GLU A 316 -7.06 -7.60 -32.76
C GLU A 316 -8.58 -7.66 -32.53
N TYR A 317 -9.04 -7.50 -31.29
CA TYR A 317 -10.45 -7.55 -30.93
C TYR A 317 -10.88 -6.40 -30.04
N ILE A 318 -11.91 -5.66 -30.47
CA ILE A 318 -12.59 -4.66 -29.63
C ILE A 318 -14.05 -5.07 -29.44
N MET A 319 -14.45 -5.28 -28.18
CA MET A 319 -15.82 -5.56 -27.78
C MET A 319 -16.35 -4.49 -26.83
N ILE A 320 -17.37 -3.76 -27.26
CA ILE A 320 -18.09 -2.80 -26.41
C ILE A 320 -19.54 -3.26 -26.27
N GLN A 321 -19.97 -3.56 -25.04
CA GLN A 321 -21.33 -3.94 -24.71
C GLN A 321 -21.92 -2.96 -23.70
N SER A 322 -23.08 -2.39 -24.02
CA SER A 322 -23.82 -1.53 -23.10
C SER A 322 -25.32 -1.77 -23.18
N THR A 323 -26.01 -1.83 -22.04
CA THR A 323 -27.48 -2.02 -22.02
C THR A 323 -28.24 -0.73 -22.31
N ASP A 324 -27.73 0.41 -21.85
CA ASP A 324 -28.35 1.72 -22.04
C ASP A 324 -27.60 2.63 -23.04
N GLY A 325 -26.53 2.12 -23.65
CA GLY A 325 -25.77 2.77 -24.71
C GLY A 325 -24.77 3.80 -24.21
N ALA A 326 -24.03 4.44 -25.13
CA ALA A 326 -23.26 5.64 -24.83
C ALA A 326 -23.81 6.84 -25.59
N GLU A 327 -23.82 8.04 -24.99
CA GLU A 327 -24.28 9.25 -25.68
C GLU A 327 -23.27 9.63 -26.79
N TYR A 328 -21.98 9.50 -26.49
CA TYR A 328 -20.88 9.74 -27.43
C TYR A 328 -19.90 8.57 -27.42
N LEU A 329 -19.69 7.97 -28.58
CA LEU A 329 -18.70 6.93 -28.81
C LEU A 329 -17.68 7.40 -29.85
N MET A 330 -16.40 7.42 -29.47
CA MET A 330 -15.28 7.68 -30.36
C MET A 330 -14.28 6.53 -30.26
N ILE A 331 -14.02 5.89 -31.40
CA ILE A 331 -12.97 4.87 -31.55
C ILE A 331 -12.04 5.39 -32.65
N GLN A 332 -10.78 5.62 -32.31
CA GLN A 332 -9.78 6.08 -33.25
C GLN A 332 -8.56 5.16 -33.18
N SER A 333 -8.19 4.60 -34.32
CA SER A 333 -6.93 3.86 -34.49
C SER A 333 -6.24 4.34 -35.76
N THR A 334 -4.91 4.37 -35.78
CA THR A 334 -4.17 4.61 -37.03
C THR A 334 -4.09 3.36 -37.91
N ASP A 335 -4.22 2.17 -37.32
CA ASP A 335 -4.31 0.88 -38.03
C ASP A 335 -5.69 0.19 -37.81
N GLU A 336 -6.16 -0.65 -38.73
CA GLU A 336 -7.52 -1.23 -38.68
C GLU A 336 -7.57 -2.42 -37.71
N ALA A 337 -8.42 -2.36 -36.67
CA ALA A 337 -8.68 -3.54 -35.84
C ALA A 337 -9.17 -4.72 -36.69
N GLU A 338 -8.69 -5.94 -36.42
CA GLU A 338 -9.09 -7.13 -37.19
C GLU A 338 -10.60 -7.40 -37.02
N ASP A 339 -11.11 -7.33 -35.77
CA ASP A 339 -12.51 -7.55 -35.44
C ASP A 339 -13.06 -6.51 -34.44
N LEU A 340 -14.00 -5.68 -34.89
CA LEU A 340 -14.73 -4.70 -34.07
C LEU A 340 -16.19 -5.12 -33.86
N MET A 341 -16.57 -5.38 -32.61
CA MET A 341 -17.96 -5.66 -32.20
C MET A 341 -18.48 -4.61 -31.21
N ILE A 342 -19.49 -3.84 -31.64
CA ILE A 342 -20.20 -2.90 -30.77
C ILE A 342 -21.65 -3.36 -30.63
N GLN A 343 -22.07 -3.71 -29.41
CA GLN A 343 -23.45 -4.04 -29.05
C GLN A 343 -23.99 -3.01 -28.05
N LEU A 344 -24.73 -2.02 -28.57
CA LEU A 344 -25.46 -1.07 -27.74
C LEU A 344 -26.93 -1.48 -27.76
N PHE A 345 -27.43 -1.95 -26.61
CA PHE A 345 -28.86 -2.08 -26.40
C PHE A 345 -29.41 -0.68 -26.04
N VAL A 346 -30.68 -0.46 -26.34
CA VAL A 346 -31.41 0.73 -25.91
C VAL A 346 -32.59 0.19 -25.13
N SER A 347 -32.61 0.39 -23.81
CA SER A 347 -33.79 0.12 -23.01
C SER A 347 -34.94 1.01 -23.50
N ILE A 348 -36.04 0.38 -23.99
CA ILE A 348 -37.25 1.04 -24.52
C ILE A 348 -38.21 1.43 -23.41
#